data_AF-A0A1Y4LN13-F1
#
_entry.id   AF-A0A1Y4LN13-F1
#
_cell.length_a   1.000
_cell.length_b   1.000
_cell.length_c   1.000
_cell.angle_alpha   90.00
_cell.angle_beta   90.00
_cell.angle_gamma   90.00
#
_symmetry.space_group_name_H-M   'P 1'
#
loop_
_entity.id
_entity.type
_entity.pdbx_description
1 polymer ?
#
loop_
_entity_poly.entity_id
_entity_poly.type
_entity_poly.pdbx_seq_one_letter_code
_entity_poly.pdbx_strand_id
1 'polypeptide(L)'
;MSKELEQLRQEYAENEAKLQQYQHRVQRLEQRKKYYEKGERQKRAHRLITRGAAVESVAPEVKPMSEQGFYSLAEQIFSMPEVRAAVQAAAQREGE
;
A
#
# COMPACT_ATOMS: atom_id res chain seq x y z
N MET A 1 38.04 41.03 18.53
CA MET A 1 36.76 40.31 18.36
C MET A 1 36.54 39.50 19.62
N SER A 2 35.40 39.65 20.31
CA SER A 2 35.15 38.97 21.59
C SER A 2 35.03 37.46 21.39
N LYS A 3 35.59 36.65 22.31
CA LYS A 3 35.53 35.17 22.30
C LYS A 3 34.11 34.63 22.11
N GLU A 4 33.10 35.32 22.63
CA GLU A 4 31.68 34.98 22.47
C GLU A 4 31.23 34.97 21.00
N LEU A 5 31.75 35.89 20.17
CA LEU A 5 31.33 36.04 18.78
C LEU A 5 31.91 34.94 17.89
N GLU A 6 33.09 34.42 18.24
CA GLU A 6 33.69 33.24 17.60
C GLU A 6 32.96 31.96 18.00
N GLN A 7 32.60 31.82 19.28
CA GLN A 7 31.80 30.69 19.77
C GLN A 7 30.43 30.61 19.09
N LEU A 8 29.72 31.75 18.98
CA LEU A 8 28.43 31.81 18.29
C LEU A 8 28.54 31.42 16.81
N ARG A 9 29.61 31.82 16.12
CA ARG A 9 29.84 31.44 14.71
C ARG A 9 30.10 29.96 14.57
N GLN A 10 30.82 29.36 15.50
CA GLN A 10 31.10 27.93 15.52
C GLN A 10 29.81 27.13 15.78
N GLU A 11 29.02 27.52 16.78
CA GLU A 11 27.71 26.90 17.04
C GLU A 11 26.75 27.03 15.87
N TYR A 12 26.75 28.18 15.19
CA TYR A 12 25.93 28.40 13.99
C TYR A 12 26.33 27.43 12.87
N ALA A 13 27.62 27.31 12.57
CA ALA A 13 28.12 26.39 11.54
C ALA A 13 27.82 24.92 11.89
N GLU A 14 27.94 24.52 13.15
CA GLU A 14 27.57 23.18 13.61
C GLU A 14 26.06 22.91 13.46
N ASN A 15 25.23 23.89 13.80
CA ASN A 15 23.77 23.77 13.66
C ASN A 15 23.34 23.73 12.20
N GLU A 16 24.00 24.48 11.31
CA GLU A 16 23.75 24.44 9.87
C GLU A 16 24.13 23.07 9.29
N ALA A 17 25.28 22.51 9.69
CA ALA A 17 25.68 21.15 9.31
C ALA A 17 24.69 20.08 9.80
N LYS A 18 24.22 20.19 11.06
CA LYS A 18 23.18 19.31 11.60
C LYS A 18 21.86 19.44 10.85
N LEU A 19 21.47 20.66 10.47
CA LEU A 19 20.25 20.91 9.70
C LEU A 19 20.31 20.22 8.33
N GLN A 20 21.41 20.37 7.60
CA GLN A 20 21.62 19.67 6.33
C GLN A 20 21.58 18.15 6.50
N GLN A 21 22.22 17.62 7.56
CA GLN A 21 22.18 16.20 7.88
C GLN A 21 20.75 15.68 8.12
N TYR A 22 19.94 16.44 8.88
CA TYR A 22 18.55 16.08 9.11
C TYR A 22 17.69 16.16 7.85
N GLN A 23 17.89 17.17 7.00
CA GLN A 23 17.20 17.28 5.70
C GLN A 23 17.49 16.06 4.81
N HIS A 24 18.76 15.65 4.70
CA HIS A 24 19.11 14.43 3.96
C HIS A 24 18.50 13.17 4.58
N ARG A 25 18.41 13.09 5.91
CA ARG A 25 17.78 11.95 6.60
C ARG A 25 16.28 11.88 6.28
N VAL A 26 15.57 13.01 6.29
CA VAL A 26 14.15 13.10 5.91
C VAL A 26 13.96 12.65 4.47
N GLN A 27 14.75 13.16 3.52
CA GLN A 27 14.68 12.76 2.11
C GLN A 27 14.85 11.25 1.92
N ARG A 28 15.82 10.63 2.60
CA ARG A 28 16.01 9.17 2.54
C ARG A 28 14.82 8.40 3.09
N LEU A 29 14.21 8.86 4.19
CA LEU A 29 13.03 8.23 4.77
C LEU A 29 11.82 8.35 3.83
N GLU A 30 11.63 9.50 3.20
CA GLU A 30 10.57 9.69 2.20
C GLU A 30 10.74 8.79 0.98
N GLN A 31 11.96 8.68 0.45
CA GLN A 31 12.26 7.76 -0.65
C GLN A 31 11.98 6.31 -0.27
N ARG A 32 12.37 5.91 0.94
CA ARG A 32 12.12 4.56 1.45
C ARG A 32 10.63 4.28 1.64
N LYS A 33 9.85 5.26 2.12
CA LYS A 33 8.39 5.19 2.20
C LYS A 33 7.78 4.96 0.81
N LYS A 34 8.16 5.76 -0.19
CA LYS A 34 7.70 5.61 -1.58
C LYS A 34 8.03 4.23 -2.17
N TYR A 35 9.22 3.70 -1.87
CA TYR A 35 9.64 2.38 -2.33
C TYR A 35 8.72 1.26 -1.78
N TYR A 36 8.47 1.26 -0.47
CA TYR A 36 7.59 0.28 0.14
C TYR A 36 6.14 0.43 -0.33
N GLU A 37 5.63 1.67 -0.44
CA GLU A 37 4.28 1.91 -0.97
C GLU A 37 4.13 1.40 -2.41
N LYS A 38 5.14 1.59 -3.26
CA LYS A 38 5.15 1.05 -4.63
C LYS A 38 5.14 -0.47 -4.63
N GLY A 39 5.98 -1.10 -3.79
CA GLY A 39 6.02 -2.55 -3.64
C GLY A 39 4.68 -3.13 -3.18
N GLU A 40 4.03 -2.51 -2.20
CA GLU A 40 2.72 -2.94 -1.70
C GLU A 40 1.61 -2.76 -2.74
N ARG A 41 1.63 -1.65 -3.50
CA ARG A 41 0.71 -1.47 -4.63
C ARG A 41 0.88 -2.54 -5.70
N GLN A 42 2.12 -2.87 -6.06
CA GLN A 42 2.41 -3.90 -7.06
C GLN A 42 1.96 -5.29 -6.59
N LYS A 43 2.27 -5.66 -5.35
CA LYS A 43 1.79 -6.92 -4.75
C LYS A 43 0.26 -7.00 -4.73
N ARG A 44 -0.40 -5.90 -4.35
CA ARG A 44 -1.87 -5.82 -4.37
C ARG A 44 -2.41 -6.01 -5.78
N ALA A 45 -1.87 -5.31 -6.77
CA ALA A 45 -2.30 -5.42 -8.16
C ALA A 45 -2.14 -6.85 -8.68
N HIS A 46 -0.98 -7.47 -8.46
CA HIS A 46 -0.74 -8.86 -8.84
C HIS A 46 -1.78 -9.82 -8.21
N ARG A 47 -1.99 -9.72 -6.88
CA ARG A 47 -2.99 -10.53 -6.18
C ARG A 47 -4.40 -10.36 -6.74
N LEU A 48 -4.80 -9.12 -7.06
CA LEU A 48 -6.13 -8.85 -7.63
C LEU A 48 -6.28 -9.43 -9.03
N ILE A 49 -5.25 -9.31 -9.88
CA ILE A 49 -5.24 -9.89 -11.23
C ILE A 49 -5.35 -11.41 -11.15
N THR A 50 -4.57 -12.08 -10.30
CA THR A 50 -4.62 -13.54 -10.14
C THR A 50 -5.99 -14.00 -9.67
N ARG A 51 -6.59 -13.32 -8.68
CA ARG A 51 -7.93 -13.67 -8.18
C ARG A 51 -9.01 -13.40 -9.23
N GLY A 52 -8.93 -12.30 -9.98
CA GLY A 52 -9.84 -12.02 -11.09
C GLY A 52 -9.76 -13.10 -12.18
N ALA A 53 -8.54 -13.51 -12.56
CA ALA A 53 -8.33 -14.58 -13.53
C ALA A 53 -8.91 -15.93 -13.05
N ALA A 54 -8.85 -16.22 -11.75
CA ALA A 54 -9.48 -17.43 -11.20
C ALA A 54 -11.01 -17.41 -11.37
N VAL A 55 -11.64 -16.25 -11.16
CA VAL A 55 -13.10 -16.10 -11.37
C VAL A 55 -13.45 -16.24 -12.85
N GLU A 56 -12.74 -15.56 -13.75
CA GLU A 56 -12.97 -15.69 -15.20
C GLU A 56 -12.76 -17.12 -15.71
N SER A 57 -11.86 -17.89 -15.08
CA SER A 57 -11.65 -19.30 -15.42
C SER A 57 -12.82 -20.20 -15.04
N VAL A 58 -13.56 -19.87 -13.98
CA VAL A 58 -14.69 -20.68 -13.48
C VAL A 58 -16.02 -20.21 -14.08
N ALA A 59 -16.15 -18.92 -14.35
CA ALA A 59 -17.34 -18.30 -14.92
C ALA A 59 -16.95 -17.40 -16.11
N PRO A 60 -16.63 -17.98 -17.30
CA PRO A 60 -16.18 -17.21 -18.46
C PRO A 60 -17.18 -16.18 -18.97
N GLU A 61 -18.45 -16.28 -18.59
CA GLU A 61 -19.52 -15.33 -18.88
C GLU A 61 -19.27 -13.95 -18.27
N VAL A 62 -18.42 -13.85 -17.24
CA VAL A 62 -18.09 -12.57 -16.59
C VAL A 62 -17.09 -11.74 -17.39
N LYS A 63 -16.31 -12.37 -18.27
CA LYS A 63 -15.25 -11.73 -19.04
C LYS A 63 -15.73 -10.57 -19.94
N PRO A 64 -16.85 -10.66 -20.67
CA PRO A 64 -17.37 -9.54 -21.45
C PRO A 64 -18.16 -8.51 -20.62
N MET A 65 -18.35 -8.73 -19.31
CA MET A 65 -19.14 -7.80 -18.49
C MET A 65 -18.41 -6.47 -18.28
N SER A 66 -19.18 -5.38 -18.16
CA SER A 66 -18.63 -4.13 -17.68
C SER A 66 -18.21 -4.25 -16.22
N GLU A 67 -17.25 -3.43 -15.79
CA GLU A 67 -16.81 -3.38 -14.40
C GLU A 67 -17.99 -3.17 -13.43
N GLN A 68 -18.90 -2.24 -13.74
CA GLN A 68 -20.10 -1.99 -12.94
C GLN A 68 -21.05 -3.20 -12.91
N GLY A 69 -21.25 -3.87 -14.04
CA GLY A 69 -22.09 -5.07 -14.10
C GLY A 69 -21.49 -6.21 -13.29
N PHE A 70 -20.17 -6.39 -13.36
CA PHE A 70 -19.45 -7.38 -12.56
C PHE A 70 -19.57 -7.09 -11.05
N TYR A 71 -19.40 -5.82 -10.63
CA TYR A 71 -19.61 -5.44 -9.23
C TYR A 71 -21.04 -5.70 -8.76
N SER A 72 -22.04 -5.34 -9.57
CA SER A 72 -23.45 -5.54 -9.21
C SER A 72 -23.77 -7.04 -9.05
N LEU A 73 -23.25 -7.88 -9.94
CA LEU A 73 -23.35 -9.33 -9.85
C LEU A 73 -22.66 -9.85 -8.58
N ALA A 74 -21.45 -9.39 -8.28
CA ALA A 74 -20.72 -9.79 -7.09
C ALA A 74 -21.49 -9.41 -5.81
N GLU A 75 -22.02 -8.19 -5.72
CA GLU A 75 -22.85 -7.75 -4.59
C GLU A 75 -24.08 -8.66 -4.40
N GLN A 76 -24.78 -8.98 -5.48
CA GLN A 76 -25.92 -9.88 -5.44
C GLN A 76 -25.53 -11.29 -4.97
N ILE A 77 -24.46 -11.87 -5.53
CA ILE A 77 -23.98 -13.22 -5.15
C ILE A 77 -23.57 -13.24 -3.67
N PHE A 78 -22.76 -12.29 -3.22
CA PHE A 78 -22.28 -12.25 -1.83
C PHE A 78 -23.36 -11.80 -0.82
N SER A 79 -24.51 -11.30 -1.28
CA SER A 79 -25.68 -11.08 -0.43
C SER A 79 -26.39 -12.38 -0.03
N MET A 80 -26.19 -13.47 -0.78
CA MET A 80 -26.82 -14.76 -0.52
C MET A 80 -26.25 -15.38 0.78
N PRO A 81 -27.12 -15.83 1.72
CA PRO A 81 -26.67 -16.39 3.00
C PRO A 81 -25.70 -17.57 2.87
N GLU A 82 -25.94 -18.46 1.90
CA GLU A 82 -25.15 -19.66 1.66
C GLU A 82 -23.74 -19.30 1.20
N VAL A 83 -23.62 -18.32 0.31
CA VAL A 83 -22.32 -17.83 -0.18
C VAL A 83 -21.58 -17.13 0.95
N ARG A 84 -22.26 -16.31 1.75
CA ARG A 84 -21.65 -15.62 2.89
C ARG A 84 -21.10 -16.62 3.92
N ALA A 85 -21.87 -17.67 4.24
CA ALA A 85 -21.43 -18.74 5.13
C ALA A 85 -20.24 -19.51 4.54
N ALA A 86 -20.27 -19.83 3.25
CA ALA A 86 -19.17 -20.53 2.57
C ALA A 86 -17.87 -19.71 2.58
N VAL A 87 -17.94 -18.40 2.34
CA VAL A 87 -16.80 -17.49 2.40
C VAL A 87 -16.20 -17.45 3.80
N GLN A 88 -17.04 -17.34 4.83
CA GLN A 88 -16.58 -17.34 6.22
C GLN A 88 -15.89 -18.65 6.59
N ALA A 89 -16.49 -19.79 6.23
CA ALA A 89 -15.91 -21.11 6.48
C ALA A 89 -14.61 -21.35 5.69
N ALA A 90 -14.48 -20.80 4.48
CA ALA A 90 -13.24 -20.87 3.71
C ALA A 90 -12.14 -20.01 4.35
N ALA A 91 -12.47 -18.79 4.78
CA ALA A 91 -11.52 -17.90 5.45
C ALA A 91 -11.01 -18.45 6.79
N GLN A 92 -11.84 -19.18 7.52
CA GLN A 92 -11.44 -19.86 8.76
C GLN A 92 -10.48 -21.02 8.50
N ARG A 93 -10.72 -21.82 7.44
CA ARG A 93 -9.86 -22.97 7.09
C ARG A 93 -8.47 -22.58 6.57
N GLU A 94 -8.32 -21.41 5.94
CA GLU A 94 -7.00 -20.91 5.50
C GLU A 94 -6.23 -20.18 6.60
N GLY A 95 -6.89 -19.84 7.71
CA GLY A 95 -6.30 -19.13 8.86
C GLY A 95 -5.76 -20.03 9.98
N GLU A 96 -5.94 -21.35 9.86
CA GLU A 96 -5.36 -22.41 10.70
C GLU A 96 -4.03 -22.90 10.13
#